data_AF-A0AA42YCQ9-F1
#
_entry.id   AF-A0AA42YCQ9-F1
#
_cell.length_a   1.000
_cell.length_b   1.000
_cell.length_c   1.000
_cell.angle_alpha   90.00
_cell.angle_beta   90.00
_cell.angle_gamma   90.00
#
_symmetry.space_group_name_H-M   'P 1'
#
loop_
_entity.id
_entity.type
_entity.pdbx_description
1 polymer ?
#
loop_
_entity_poly.entity_id
_entity_poly.type
_entity_poly.pdbx_seq_one_letter_code
_entity_poly.pdbx_strand_id
1 'polypeptide(L)'
;RRRYHNLEIVDVPYENSALAAYFLKSPNTKGPAPTVVLFNGLDNCKEMNVLFAGVELAFRGFNTLAIDGPGQGESLRLRNHHSRYDYEAAGIPAYEFVAKRKDVDPQRVAIMAYSAGGYYAPRVAAFEKRYAACVAWGPHYDYHAVWDKRWQAMKKDKNSVATSHFQLPWVLGVENMEAAMEKLKKFTLAGVAETIQCPTLITWGEEDRLTGRDVADQLYAALGAHDKTLKVFDRETGGFEHCQADNRQVGIDYIADWLAARLT
;
A
#
# COMPACT_ATOMS: atom_id res chain seq x y z
N ARG A 1 29.24 3.08 7.46
CA ARG A 1 28.78 3.49 6.11
C ARG A 1 27.35 2.98 5.90
N ARG A 2 26.43 3.74 5.31
CA ARG A 2 25.07 3.24 4.96
C ARG A 2 25.18 2.21 3.83
N ARG A 3 24.39 1.12 3.86
CA ARG A 3 24.36 0.06 2.83
C ARG A 3 23.88 0.59 1.48
N TYR A 4 22.87 1.46 1.49
CA TYR A 4 22.30 2.11 0.30
C TYR A 4 22.65 3.59 0.33
N HIS A 5 23.67 4.00 -0.45
CA HIS A 5 24.19 5.37 -0.47
C HIS A 5 23.27 6.37 -1.19
N ASN A 6 22.37 5.85 -2.02
CA ASN A 6 21.35 6.54 -2.82
C ASN A 6 20.02 6.73 -2.07
N LEU A 7 19.97 6.39 -0.77
CA LEU A 7 18.79 6.58 0.08
C LEU A 7 18.86 7.93 0.81
N GLU A 8 17.86 8.76 0.57
CA GLU A 8 17.62 10.04 1.23
C GLU A 8 16.55 9.86 2.32
N ILE A 9 16.79 10.41 3.51
CA ILE A 9 15.75 10.56 4.54
C ILE A 9 15.07 11.89 4.27
N VAL A 10 13.75 11.87 4.10
CA VAL A 10 12.97 13.04 3.70
C VAL A 10 11.68 13.15 4.51
N ASP A 11 11.14 14.36 4.58
CA ASP A 11 9.84 14.65 5.15
C ASP A 11 8.91 15.16 4.06
N VAL A 12 7.75 14.52 3.92
CA VAL A 12 6.68 14.94 3.00
C VAL A 12 5.75 15.88 3.78
N PRO A 13 5.58 17.15 3.37
CA PRO A 13 4.66 18.07 4.05
C PRO A 13 3.24 17.50 4.14
N TYR A 14 2.64 17.51 5.33
CA TYR A 14 1.31 16.95 5.56
C TYR A 14 0.62 17.66 6.72
N GLU A 15 -0.51 18.30 6.44
CA GLU A 15 -1.25 19.14 7.40
C GLU A 15 -0.31 20.15 8.08
N ASN A 16 -0.33 20.25 9.41
CA ASN A 16 0.58 21.10 10.21
C ASN A 16 1.87 20.36 10.63
N SER A 17 2.22 19.27 9.94
CA SER A 17 3.31 18.36 10.27
C SER A 17 3.96 17.83 8.97
N ALA A 18 4.50 16.62 9.01
CA ALA A 18 5.00 15.90 7.86
C ALA A 18 4.82 14.39 8.02
N LEU A 19 4.85 13.66 6.91
CA LEU A 19 4.96 12.21 6.87
C LEU A 19 6.44 11.82 6.68
N ALA A 20 6.95 10.96 7.55
CA ALA A 20 8.32 10.49 7.47
C ALA A 20 8.49 9.55 6.27
N ALA A 21 9.52 9.75 5.46
CA ALA A 21 9.74 8.94 4.27
C ALA A 21 11.21 8.74 3.93
N TYR A 22 11.49 7.65 3.19
CA TYR A 22 12.77 7.39 2.56
C TYR A 22 12.60 7.44 1.05
N PHE A 23 13.40 8.29 0.40
CA PHE A 23 13.47 8.38 -1.05
C PHE A 23 14.72 7.64 -1.54
N LEU A 24 14.53 6.53 -2.25
CA LEU A 24 15.61 5.72 -2.81
C LEU A 24 15.66 5.95 -4.32
N LYS A 25 16.79 6.46 -4.81
CA LYS A 25 16.99 6.67 -6.25
C LYS A 25 17.34 5.38 -6.96
N SER A 26 16.87 5.20 -8.19
CA SER A 26 17.43 4.15 -9.06
C SER A 26 18.93 4.41 -9.28
N PRO A 27 19.83 3.43 -9.03
CA PRO A 27 21.23 3.53 -9.44
C PRO A 27 21.41 3.35 -10.96
N ASN A 28 20.38 2.85 -11.66
CA ASN A 28 20.45 2.43 -13.06
C ASN A 28 19.78 3.42 -14.03
N THR A 29 19.25 4.54 -13.53
CA THR A 29 18.55 5.55 -14.34
C THR A 29 19.32 6.87 -14.34
N LYS A 30 19.50 7.46 -15.53
CA LYS A 30 20.07 8.79 -15.70
C LYS A 30 18.94 9.78 -16.01
N GLY A 31 18.87 10.88 -15.26
CA GLY A 31 17.81 11.88 -15.41
C GLY A 31 16.52 11.52 -14.67
N PRO A 32 15.39 12.19 -15.01
CA PRO A 32 14.10 11.92 -14.39
C PRO A 32 13.66 10.46 -14.57
N ALA A 33 13.40 9.76 -13.46
CA ALA A 33 13.01 8.36 -13.46
C ALA A 33 11.51 8.18 -13.17
N PRO A 34 10.88 7.10 -13.68
CA PRO A 34 9.58 6.67 -13.17
C PRO A 34 9.70 6.40 -11.67
N THR A 35 8.64 6.64 -10.91
CA THR A 35 8.70 6.62 -9.44
C THR A 35 7.53 5.87 -8.84
N VAL A 36 7.78 5.07 -7.81
CA VAL A 36 6.73 4.36 -7.07
C VAL A 36 6.62 4.90 -5.65
N VAL A 37 5.45 5.41 -5.28
CA VAL A 37 5.10 5.79 -3.90
C VAL A 37 4.62 4.54 -3.17
N LEU A 38 5.28 4.19 -2.07
CA LEU A 38 5.07 2.95 -1.32
C LEU A 38 4.49 3.22 0.08
N PHE A 39 3.21 2.90 0.26
CA PHE A 39 2.56 2.89 1.59
C PHE A 39 2.57 1.49 2.21
N ASN A 40 2.53 1.44 3.55
CA ASN A 40 2.55 0.19 4.30
C ASN A 40 1.13 -0.39 4.52
N GLY A 41 1.08 -1.48 5.29
CA GLY A 41 -0.15 -2.00 5.89
C GLY A 41 -0.40 -1.44 7.29
N LEU A 42 -1.05 -2.26 8.14
CA LEU A 42 -1.40 -1.88 9.51
C LEU A 42 -0.17 -1.84 10.46
N ASP A 43 0.79 -2.75 10.24
CA ASP A 43 1.76 -3.12 11.29
C ASP A 43 3.22 -2.83 10.91
N ASN A 44 3.45 -2.26 9.72
CA ASN A 44 4.78 -2.00 9.17
C ASN A 44 5.14 -0.50 9.16
N CYS A 45 6.39 -0.24 8.76
CA CYS A 45 6.98 1.09 8.61
C CYS A 45 7.78 1.20 7.32
N LYS A 46 8.11 2.43 6.89
CA LYS A 46 8.81 2.76 5.63
C LYS A 46 10.10 1.96 5.41
N GLU A 47 10.83 1.64 6.47
CA GLU A 47 12.04 0.80 6.44
C GLU A 47 11.74 -0.57 5.82
N MET A 48 10.58 -1.16 6.15
CA MET A 48 10.16 -2.45 5.61
C MET A 48 9.80 -2.33 4.13
N ASN A 49 9.12 -1.26 3.71
CA ASN A 49 8.82 -1.01 2.30
C ASN A 49 10.09 -0.87 1.44
N VAL A 50 11.15 -0.26 1.98
CA VAL A 50 12.46 -0.24 1.29
C VAL A 50 12.97 -1.66 1.05
N LEU A 51 12.90 -2.53 2.06
CA LEU A 51 13.41 -3.90 1.94
C LEU A 51 12.50 -4.82 1.12
N PHE A 52 11.18 -4.63 1.20
CA PHE A 52 10.18 -5.51 0.59
C PHE A 52 9.98 -5.22 -0.88
N ALA A 53 10.19 -3.97 -1.31
CA ALA A 53 9.94 -3.54 -2.67
C ALA A 53 10.92 -2.48 -3.18
N GLY A 54 11.28 -1.52 -2.33
CA GLY A 54 12.04 -0.34 -2.73
C GLY A 54 13.36 -0.66 -3.42
N VAL A 55 14.14 -1.59 -2.87
CA VAL A 55 15.45 -1.98 -3.43
C VAL A 55 15.31 -2.63 -4.81
N GLU A 56 14.35 -3.54 -4.99
CA GLU A 56 14.13 -4.23 -6.27
C GLU A 56 13.64 -3.26 -7.35
N LEU A 57 12.64 -2.43 -7.03
CA LEU A 57 12.14 -1.38 -7.92
C LEU A 57 13.26 -0.40 -8.29
N ALA A 58 14.08 0.01 -7.33
CA ALA A 58 15.24 0.86 -7.58
C ALA A 58 16.24 0.21 -8.54
N PHE A 59 16.56 -1.05 -8.32
CA PHE A 59 17.43 -1.80 -9.22
C PHE A 59 16.85 -1.89 -10.65
N ARG A 60 15.53 -1.96 -10.79
CA ARG A 60 14.82 -2.01 -12.08
C ARG A 60 14.54 -0.66 -12.73
N GLY A 61 15.11 0.44 -12.21
CA GLY A 61 15.05 1.74 -12.88
C GLY A 61 14.07 2.74 -12.28
N PHE A 62 13.34 2.39 -11.22
CA PHE A 62 12.38 3.28 -10.57
C PHE A 62 13.01 4.06 -9.42
N ASN A 63 12.66 5.31 -9.19
CA ASN A 63 12.81 5.84 -7.83
C ASN A 63 11.71 5.27 -6.94
N THR A 64 11.92 5.21 -5.63
CA THR A 64 10.86 4.84 -4.70
C THR A 64 10.77 5.81 -3.54
N LEU A 65 9.55 6.19 -3.16
CA LEU A 65 9.25 6.91 -1.92
C LEU A 65 8.56 5.96 -0.96
N ALA A 66 9.31 5.35 -0.05
CA ALA A 66 8.74 4.58 1.05
C ALA A 66 8.32 5.52 2.17
N ILE A 67 7.03 5.56 2.48
CA ILE A 67 6.44 6.59 3.34
C ILE A 67 5.59 5.95 4.44
N ASP A 68 5.71 6.49 5.65
CA ASP A 68 4.80 6.20 6.76
C ASP A 68 3.59 7.13 6.64
N GLY A 69 2.46 6.62 6.16
CA GLY A 69 1.21 7.38 6.13
C GLY A 69 0.53 7.45 7.51
N PRO A 70 -0.64 8.11 7.62
CA PRO A 70 -1.44 8.09 8.83
C PRO A 70 -1.72 6.66 9.29
N GLY A 71 -1.47 6.39 10.57
CA GLY A 71 -1.58 5.08 11.20
C GLY A 71 -0.35 4.19 11.08
N GLN A 72 0.73 4.65 10.45
CA GLN A 72 1.90 3.82 10.12
C GLN A 72 3.17 4.33 10.81
N GLY A 73 4.07 3.40 11.14
CA GLY A 73 5.45 3.66 11.54
C GLY A 73 5.64 4.90 12.43
N GLU A 74 6.49 5.80 11.95
CA GLU A 74 6.86 7.05 12.62
C GLU A 74 5.73 8.08 12.66
N SER A 75 4.93 8.17 11.59
CA SER A 75 3.79 9.09 11.52
C SER A 75 2.80 8.86 12.65
N LEU A 76 2.50 7.60 13.00
CA LEU A 76 1.68 7.30 14.17
C LEU A 76 2.46 7.50 15.47
N ARG A 77 3.63 6.86 15.61
CA ARG A 77 4.33 6.73 16.90
C ARG A 77 4.92 8.04 17.41
N LEU A 78 5.45 8.89 16.53
CA LEU A 78 6.17 10.10 16.90
C LEU A 78 5.40 11.38 16.54
N ARG A 79 4.48 11.30 15.58
CA ARG A 79 3.75 12.47 15.05
C ARG A 79 2.24 12.41 15.30
N ASN A 80 1.76 11.33 15.92
CA ASN A 80 0.38 11.13 16.35
C ASN A 80 -0.66 11.20 15.20
N HIS A 81 -0.25 10.83 13.99
CA HIS A 81 -1.15 10.71 12.84
C HIS A 81 -1.82 9.35 12.86
N HIS A 82 -3.07 9.29 13.31
CA HIS A 82 -3.88 8.06 13.29
C HIS A 82 -4.46 7.76 11.90
N SER A 83 -4.74 6.49 11.62
CA SER A 83 -5.30 6.07 10.33
C SER A 83 -6.68 6.68 10.08
N ARG A 84 -6.95 6.94 8.80
CA ARG A 84 -8.16 7.58 8.27
C ARG A 84 -8.60 6.87 6.99
N TYR A 85 -9.90 6.92 6.70
CA TYR A 85 -10.47 6.21 5.55
C TYR A 85 -10.15 6.92 4.23
N ASP A 86 -10.09 8.24 4.24
CA ASP A 86 -9.78 9.13 3.13
C ASP A 86 -8.25 9.25 2.94
N TYR A 87 -7.61 8.12 2.63
CA TYR A 87 -6.16 8.02 2.55
C TYR A 87 -5.53 8.85 1.42
N GLU A 88 -6.33 9.38 0.48
CA GLU A 88 -5.92 10.43 -0.46
C GLU A 88 -5.35 11.66 0.24
N ALA A 89 -5.73 11.92 1.49
CA ALA A 89 -5.14 12.98 2.31
C ALA A 89 -3.62 12.82 2.45
N ALA A 90 -3.10 11.59 2.46
CA ALA A 90 -1.66 11.29 2.49
C ALA A 90 -1.08 11.02 1.09
N GLY A 91 -1.88 10.41 0.21
CA GLY A 91 -1.49 10.11 -1.17
C GLY A 91 -1.21 11.35 -2.01
N ILE A 92 -2.07 12.37 -1.93
CA ILE A 92 -1.91 13.61 -2.70
C ILE A 92 -0.61 14.33 -2.33
N PRO A 93 -0.29 14.58 -1.04
CA PRO A 93 1.00 15.16 -0.67
C PRO A 93 2.21 14.33 -1.08
N ALA A 94 2.12 13.00 -1.04
CA ALA A 94 3.19 12.13 -1.51
C ALA A 94 3.43 12.28 -3.01
N TYR A 95 2.37 12.33 -3.83
CA TYR A 95 2.47 12.65 -5.26
C TYR A 95 3.10 14.03 -5.48
N GLU A 96 2.60 15.07 -4.82
CA GLU A 96 3.10 16.44 -4.93
C GLU A 96 4.58 16.56 -4.58
N PHE A 97 5.02 15.83 -3.55
CA PHE A 97 6.42 15.81 -3.15
C PHE A 97 7.31 15.23 -4.25
N VAL A 98 6.98 14.05 -4.79
CA VAL A 98 7.83 13.42 -5.81
C VAL A 98 7.76 14.17 -7.14
N ALA A 99 6.58 14.67 -7.54
CA ALA A 99 6.39 15.39 -8.79
C ALA A 99 7.17 16.71 -8.88
N LYS A 100 7.52 17.32 -7.74
CA LYS A 100 8.36 18.54 -7.68
C LYS A 100 9.86 18.26 -7.78
N ARG A 101 10.28 17.01 -7.72
CA ARG A 101 11.70 16.66 -7.77
C ARG A 101 12.22 16.64 -9.21
N LYS A 102 13.44 17.14 -9.41
CA LYS A 102 14.10 17.17 -10.73
C LYS A 102 14.54 15.78 -11.23
N ASP A 103 14.63 14.80 -10.33
CA ASP A 103 15.03 13.42 -10.63
C ASP A 103 13.84 12.47 -10.79
N VAL A 104 12.61 13.00 -10.82
CA VAL A 104 11.36 12.26 -11.00
C VAL A 104 10.66 12.73 -12.27
N ASP A 105 10.14 11.79 -13.05
CA ASP A 105 9.18 12.09 -14.10
C ASP A 105 7.76 12.10 -13.54
N PRO A 106 7.09 13.27 -13.43
CA PRO A 106 5.77 13.37 -12.82
C PRO A 106 4.69 12.62 -13.59
N GLN A 107 4.88 12.33 -14.89
CA GLN A 107 3.89 11.57 -15.67
C GLN A 107 4.01 10.06 -15.47
N ARG A 108 5.07 9.60 -14.80
CA ARG A 108 5.35 8.16 -14.58
C ARG A 108 5.48 7.84 -13.09
N VAL A 109 4.55 8.40 -12.30
CA VAL A 109 4.44 8.11 -10.86
C VAL A 109 3.34 7.09 -10.62
N ALA A 110 3.68 5.95 -10.03
CA ALA A 110 2.71 4.96 -9.54
C ALA A 110 2.54 5.01 -8.03
N ILE A 111 1.41 4.48 -7.56
CA ILE A 111 1.18 4.17 -6.16
C ILE A 111 1.10 2.67 -5.96
N MET A 112 1.76 2.18 -4.91
CA MET A 112 1.67 0.82 -4.45
C MET A 112 1.51 0.80 -2.93
N ALA A 113 0.69 -0.12 -2.43
CA ALA A 113 0.56 -0.30 -0.99
C ALA A 113 0.31 -1.76 -0.60
N TYR A 114 0.89 -2.13 0.53
CA TYR A 114 1.00 -3.51 1.04
C TYR A 114 -0.07 -3.82 2.10
N SER A 115 -0.67 -5.02 2.07
CA SER A 115 -1.61 -5.55 3.08
C SER A 115 -2.84 -4.66 3.28
N ALA A 116 -3.08 -4.07 4.46
CA ALA A 116 -4.12 -3.06 4.65
C ALA A 116 -4.00 -1.89 3.64
N GLY A 117 -2.79 -1.67 3.10
CA GLY A 117 -2.50 -0.81 1.97
C GLY A 117 -3.26 -1.14 0.69
N GLY A 118 -3.70 -2.38 0.49
CA GLY A 118 -4.59 -2.75 -0.61
C GLY A 118 -5.95 -2.04 -0.60
N TYR A 119 -6.32 -1.38 0.51
CA TYR A 119 -7.39 -0.38 0.54
C TYR A 119 -6.85 1.03 0.19
N TYR A 120 -5.72 1.42 0.77
CA TYR A 120 -5.13 2.75 0.62
C TYR A 120 -4.76 3.10 -0.82
N ALA A 121 -4.05 2.23 -1.55
CA ALA A 121 -3.61 2.54 -2.92
C ALA A 121 -4.79 2.76 -3.88
N PRO A 122 -5.79 1.86 -3.97
CA PRO A 122 -6.99 2.11 -4.77
C PRO A 122 -7.77 3.35 -4.31
N ARG A 123 -7.90 3.57 -2.99
CA ARG A 123 -8.54 4.78 -2.46
C ARG A 123 -7.84 6.05 -2.95
N VAL A 124 -6.52 6.11 -2.89
CA VAL A 124 -5.75 7.25 -3.38
C VAL A 124 -5.92 7.40 -4.90
N ALA A 125 -5.77 6.34 -5.68
CA ALA A 125 -5.90 6.39 -7.15
C ALA A 125 -7.31 6.82 -7.62
N ALA A 126 -8.33 6.59 -6.80
CA ALA A 126 -9.68 7.07 -7.05
C ALA A 126 -9.84 8.60 -6.90
N PHE A 127 -8.98 9.27 -6.13
CA PHE A 127 -9.09 10.73 -5.88
C PHE A 127 -7.93 11.54 -6.44
N GLU A 128 -6.76 10.93 -6.64
CA GLU A 128 -5.59 11.54 -7.27
C GLU A 128 -5.34 10.91 -8.65
N LYS A 129 -5.91 11.53 -9.68
CA LYS A 129 -5.92 11.00 -11.05
C LYS A 129 -4.57 11.07 -11.75
N ARG A 130 -3.59 11.77 -11.18
CA ARG A 130 -2.25 11.91 -11.78
C ARG A 130 -1.35 10.69 -11.54
N TYR A 131 -1.70 9.79 -10.62
CA TYR A 131 -1.00 8.51 -10.52
C TYR A 131 -1.21 7.69 -11.80
N ALA A 132 -0.11 7.38 -12.48
CA ALA A 132 -0.09 6.69 -13.76
C ALA A 132 -0.38 5.18 -13.66
N ALA A 133 -0.20 4.57 -12.48
CA ALA A 133 -0.63 3.21 -12.20
C ALA A 133 -0.89 3.00 -10.69
N CYS A 134 -1.70 1.99 -10.38
CA CYS A 134 -2.07 1.61 -9.02
C CYS A 134 -1.77 0.11 -8.78
N VAL A 135 -1.15 -0.22 -7.65
CA VAL A 135 -0.91 -1.60 -7.22
C VAL A 135 -1.48 -1.84 -5.82
N ALA A 136 -2.50 -2.69 -5.75
CA ALA A 136 -3.04 -3.23 -4.51
C ALA A 136 -2.36 -4.57 -4.20
N TRP A 137 -1.32 -4.53 -3.35
CA TRP A 137 -0.57 -5.71 -2.96
C TRP A 137 -1.18 -6.32 -1.69
N GLY A 138 -2.06 -7.31 -1.85
CA GLY A 138 -2.94 -7.81 -0.79
C GLY A 138 -4.25 -7.00 -0.71
N PRO A 139 -5.28 -7.34 -1.52
CA PRO A 139 -6.44 -6.48 -1.75
C PRO A 139 -7.37 -6.34 -0.55
N HIS A 140 -7.97 -5.16 -0.41
CA HIS A 140 -9.07 -4.90 0.51
C HIS A 140 -10.13 -4.02 -0.17
N TYR A 141 -11.34 -4.54 -0.34
CA TYR A 141 -12.47 -3.77 -0.86
C TYR A 141 -13.29 -3.12 0.27
N ASP A 142 -13.68 -3.92 1.26
CA ASP A 142 -14.36 -3.49 2.48
C ASP A 142 -13.50 -3.95 3.67
N TYR A 143 -12.77 -3.01 4.27
CA TYR A 143 -11.85 -3.34 5.35
C TYR A 143 -12.60 -3.66 6.65
N HIS A 144 -13.80 -3.10 6.83
CA HIS A 144 -14.69 -3.43 7.95
C HIS A 144 -15.13 -4.89 7.88
N ALA A 145 -15.56 -5.38 6.72
CA ALA A 145 -16.00 -6.77 6.56
C ALA A 145 -14.87 -7.78 6.87
N VAL A 146 -13.64 -7.47 6.47
CA VAL A 146 -12.45 -8.29 6.82
C VAL A 146 -12.23 -8.31 8.32
N TRP A 147 -12.30 -7.15 8.98
CA TRP A 147 -12.12 -7.06 10.43
C TRP A 147 -13.27 -7.63 11.25
N ASP A 148 -14.51 -7.57 10.77
CA ASP A 148 -15.64 -8.18 11.46
C ASP A 148 -15.46 -9.70 11.51
N LYS A 149 -15.12 -10.35 10.38
CA LYS A 149 -14.78 -11.78 10.35
C LYS A 149 -13.70 -12.13 11.38
N ARG A 150 -12.63 -11.32 11.46
CA ARG A 150 -11.54 -11.51 12.44
C ARG A 150 -12.00 -11.28 13.88
N TRP A 151 -12.81 -10.26 14.13
CA TRP A 151 -13.32 -9.95 15.46
C TRP A 151 -14.25 -11.04 15.98
N GLN A 152 -15.12 -11.59 15.14
CA GLN A 152 -15.94 -12.74 15.51
C GLN A 152 -15.10 -13.99 15.80
N ALA A 153 -14.00 -14.22 15.06
CA ALA A 153 -13.07 -15.30 15.36
C ALA A 153 -12.35 -15.09 16.69
N MET A 154 -11.84 -13.89 16.96
CA MET A 154 -11.19 -13.51 18.23
C MET A 154 -12.09 -13.67 19.45
N LYS A 155 -13.40 -13.40 19.30
CA LYS A 155 -14.39 -13.63 20.36
C LYS A 155 -14.55 -15.11 20.71
N LYS A 156 -14.36 -16.02 19.76
CA LYS A 156 -14.44 -17.47 19.96
C LYS A 156 -13.14 -18.02 20.53
N ASP A 157 -12.01 -17.59 19.97
CA ASP A 157 -10.67 -17.95 20.43
C ASP A 157 -9.73 -16.75 20.26
N LYS A 158 -9.20 -16.25 21.38
CA LYS A 158 -8.33 -15.07 21.42
C LYS A 158 -7.00 -15.25 20.68
N ASN A 159 -6.61 -16.50 20.39
CA ASN A 159 -5.40 -16.86 19.66
C ASN A 159 -5.68 -17.28 18.20
N SER A 160 -6.94 -17.19 17.73
CA SER A 160 -7.33 -17.60 16.38
C SER A 160 -6.78 -16.72 15.26
N VAL A 161 -6.31 -15.50 15.58
CA VAL A 161 -5.67 -14.59 14.63
C VAL A 161 -4.36 -14.07 15.19
N ALA A 162 -3.36 -13.93 14.32
CA ALA A 162 -2.03 -13.41 14.67
C ALA A 162 -2.00 -11.87 14.71
N THR A 163 -3.01 -11.24 15.32
CA THR A 163 -3.07 -9.77 15.46
C THR A 163 -3.36 -9.40 16.91
N SER A 164 -2.67 -8.37 17.41
CA SER A 164 -2.86 -7.93 18.80
C SER A 164 -4.19 -7.19 18.97
N HIS A 165 -4.93 -7.50 20.04
CA HIS A 165 -6.24 -6.90 20.35
C HIS A 165 -6.21 -5.38 20.50
N PHE A 166 -5.07 -4.79 20.87
CA PHE A 166 -4.92 -3.34 21.05
C PHE A 166 -4.56 -2.59 19.75
N GLN A 167 -4.08 -3.31 18.74
CA GLN A 167 -3.36 -2.71 17.62
C GLN A 167 -4.28 -1.91 16.71
N LEU A 168 -5.43 -2.48 16.32
CA LEU A 168 -6.39 -1.76 15.49
C LEU A 168 -6.96 -0.50 16.20
N PRO A 169 -7.44 -0.57 17.46
CA PRO A 169 -7.86 0.63 18.19
C PRO A 169 -6.78 1.71 18.27
N TRP A 170 -5.54 1.32 18.56
CA TRP A 170 -4.41 2.24 18.62
C TRP A 170 -4.10 2.91 17.27
N VAL A 171 -4.04 2.13 16.18
CA VAL A 171 -3.81 2.67 14.83
C VAL A 171 -4.93 3.62 14.43
N LEU A 172 -6.17 3.31 14.78
CA LEU A 172 -7.33 4.14 14.50
C LEU A 172 -7.52 5.32 15.46
N GLY A 173 -6.79 5.36 16.58
CA GLY A 173 -6.91 6.43 17.58
C GLY A 173 -8.24 6.43 18.32
N VAL A 174 -8.72 5.24 18.68
CA VAL A 174 -9.99 5.03 19.39
C VAL A 174 -9.79 4.16 20.62
N GLU A 175 -10.73 4.22 21.55
CA GLU A 175 -10.57 3.64 22.89
C GLU A 175 -10.57 2.11 22.94
N ASN A 176 -11.29 1.45 22.03
CA ASN A 176 -11.49 0.00 22.06
C ASN A 176 -11.88 -0.55 20.68
N MET A 177 -12.10 -1.86 20.60
CA MET A 177 -12.41 -2.52 19.35
C MET A 177 -13.82 -2.19 18.85
N GLU A 178 -14.79 -1.97 19.73
CA GLU A 178 -16.14 -1.55 19.35
C GLU A 178 -16.10 -0.22 18.58
N ALA A 179 -15.37 0.77 19.10
CA ALA A 179 -15.14 2.05 18.44
C ALA A 179 -14.31 1.89 17.15
N ALA A 180 -13.37 0.94 17.13
CA ALA A 180 -12.60 0.61 15.92
C ALA A 180 -13.50 0.06 14.81
N MET A 181 -14.40 -0.88 15.13
CA MET A 181 -15.36 -1.43 14.19
C MET A 181 -16.32 -0.36 13.68
N GLU A 182 -16.79 0.57 14.53
CA GLU A 182 -17.61 1.69 14.07
C GLU A 182 -16.86 2.59 13.08
N LYS A 183 -15.60 2.96 13.38
CA LYS A 183 -14.77 3.78 12.50
C LYS A 183 -14.45 3.07 11.18
N LEU A 184 -14.24 1.76 11.21
CA LEU A 184 -13.94 0.96 10.02
C LEU A 184 -15.08 0.93 9.00
N LYS A 185 -16.34 1.18 9.38
CA LYS A 185 -17.47 1.24 8.42
C LYS A 185 -17.25 2.23 7.27
N LYS A 186 -16.36 3.22 7.45
CA LYS A 186 -15.98 4.18 6.39
C LYS A 186 -14.88 3.67 5.45
N PHE A 187 -14.15 2.62 5.83
CA PHE A 187 -13.04 2.04 5.07
C PHE A 187 -13.58 1.06 4.02
N THR A 188 -14.30 1.60 3.04
CA THR A 188 -14.87 0.86 1.93
C THR A 188 -14.56 1.53 0.60
N LEU A 189 -14.37 0.73 -0.44
CA LEU A 189 -14.17 1.18 -1.82
C LEU A 189 -15.47 1.16 -2.65
N ALA A 190 -16.62 0.87 -2.03
CA ALA A 190 -17.91 1.07 -2.66
C ALA A 190 -18.15 2.55 -2.97
N GLY A 191 -18.54 2.90 -4.20
CA GLY A 191 -18.65 4.31 -4.59
C GLY A 191 -17.33 4.93 -5.05
N VAL A 192 -16.23 4.17 -5.03
CA VAL A 192 -14.85 4.67 -5.14
C VAL A 192 -14.05 3.91 -6.18
N ALA A 193 -13.96 2.58 -6.09
CA ALA A 193 -13.15 1.76 -6.98
C ALA A 193 -13.55 1.88 -8.46
N GLU A 194 -14.84 2.10 -8.72
CA GLU A 194 -15.39 2.32 -10.06
C GLU A 194 -14.91 3.62 -10.72
N THR A 195 -14.34 4.53 -9.93
CA THR A 195 -13.84 5.82 -10.45
C THR A 195 -12.36 5.74 -10.82
N ILE A 196 -11.66 4.66 -10.48
CA ILE A 196 -10.23 4.50 -10.79
C ILE A 196 -10.06 4.35 -12.30
N GLN A 197 -9.17 5.14 -12.90
CA GLN A 197 -8.97 5.19 -14.36
C GLN A 197 -7.61 4.65 -14.79
N CYS A 198 -6.59 4.79 -13.96
CA CYS A 198 -5.24 4.33 -14.29
C CYS A 198 -5.15 2.79 -14.26
N PRO A 199 -4.21 2.20 -15.02
CA PRO A 199 -3.91 0.79 -14.93
C PRO A 199 -3.79 0.32 -13.49
N THR A 200 -4.50 -0.77 -13.15
CA THR A 200 -4.56 -1.27 -11.78
C THR A 200 -4.21 -2.75 -11.70
N LEU A 201 -3.21 -3.07 -10.87
CA LEU A 201 -2.83 -4.45 -10.52
C LEU A 201 -3.33 -4.80 -9.13
N ILE A 202 -3.94 -5.96 -9.00
CA ILE A 202 -4.19 -6.65 -7.74
C ILE A 202 -3.32 -7.89 -7.71
N THR A 203 -2.53 -8.07 -6.64
CA THR A 203 -1.83 -9.34 -6.37
C THR A 203 -2.43 -10.03 -5.17
N TRP A 204 -2.70 -11.34 -5.31
CA TRP A 204 -3.32 -12.15 -4.27
C TRP A 204 -2.68 -13.54 -4.23
N GLY A 205 -2.40 -14.04 -3.03
CA GLY A 205 -1.92 -15.40 -2.82
C GLY A 205 -3.08 -16.35 -2.56
N GLU A 206 -3.08 -17.54 -3.15
CA GLU A 206 -4.24 -18.43 -3.10
C GLU A 206 -4.61 -18.95 -1.70
N GLU A 207 -3.66 -18.91 -0.77
CA GLU A 207 -3.84 -19.28 0.63
C GLU A 207 -3.74 -18.07 1.58
N ASP A 208 -4.00 -16.87 1.07
CA ASP A 208 -4.09 -15.68 1.90
C ASP A 208 -5.21 -15.85 2.97
N ARG A 209 -4.78 -16.06 4.22
CA ARG A 209 -5.67 -16.24 5.37
C ARG A 209 -6.19 -14.91 5.93
N LEU A 210 -5.65 -13.80 5.46
CA LEU A 210 -6.01 -12.46 5.92
C LEU A 210 -7.06 -11.83 5.02
N THR A 211 -6.97 -12.05 3.70
CA THR A 211 -7.95 -11.60 2.72
C THR A 211 -8.36 -12.76 1.82
N GLY A 212 -9.61 -13.19 1.95
CA GLY A 212 -10.13 -14.31 1.16
C GLY A 212 -10.25 -13.97 -0.33
N ARG A 213 -10.41 -15.01 -1.15
CA ARG A 213 -10.60 -14.87 -2.61
C ARG A 213 -11.76 -13.95 -2.97
N ASP A 214 -12.83 -13.99 -2.17
CA ASP A 214 -14.00 -13.13 -2.30
C ASP A 214 -13.63 -11.64 -2.28
N VAL A 215 -12.68 -11.24 -1.43
CA VAL A 215 -12.22 -9.85 -1.32
C VAL A 215 -11.47 -9.41 -2.58
N ALA A 216 -10.61 -10.28 -3.13
CA ALA A 216 -9.85 -9.99 -4.35
C ALA A 216 -10.77 -9.87 -5.57
N ASP A 217 -11.70 -10.80 -5.73
CA ASP A 217 -12.67 -10.80 -6.83
C ASP A 217 -13.61 -9.58 -6.74
N GLN A 218 -14.07 -9.23 -5.52
CA GLN A 218 -14.91 -8.07 -5.30
C GLN A 218 -14.20 -6.77 -5.70
N LEU A 219 -12.95 -6.57 -5.29
CA LEU A 219 -12.18 -5.40 -5.70
C LEU A 219 -12.00 -5.39 -7.23
N TYR A 220 -11.56 -6.50 -7.83
CA TYR A 220 -11.34 -6.59 -9.26
C TYR A 220 -12.59 -6.27 -10.08
N ALA A 221 -13.75 -6.80 -9.66
CA ALA A 221 -15.03 -6.54 -10.30
C ALA A 221 -15.42 -5.06 -10.23
N ALA A 222 -15.20 -4.40 -9.09
CA ALA A 222 -15.55 -3.00 -8.87
C ALA A 222 -14.63 -1.99 -9.58
N LEU A 223 -13.40 -2.38 -9.94
CA LEU A 223 -12.45 -1.47 -10.61
C LEU A 223 -13.03 -0.91 -11.92
N GLY A 224 -13.06 0.42 -12.01
CA GLY A 224 -13.40 1.17 -13.23
C GLY A 224 -12.28 1.23 -14.28
N ALA A 225 -11.06 0.84 -13.90
CA ALA A 225 -9.90 0.85 -14.78
C ALA A 225 -10.11 -0.10 -15.96
N HIS A 226 -9.88 0.39 -17.17
CA HIS A 226 -9.94 -0.43 -18.38
C HIS A 226 -8.82 -1.47 -18.43
N ASP A 227 -7.60 -1.07 -18.06
CA ASP A 227 -6.47 -1.97 -17.87
C ASP A 227 -6.43 -2.41 -16.41
N LYS A 228 -7.02 -3.59 -16.13
CA LYS A 228 -7.01 -4.18 -14.79
C LYS A 228 -6.52 -5.62 -14.82
N THR A 229 -5.62 -5.95 -13.90
CA THR A 229 -5.02 -7.28 -13.77
C THR A 229 -5.24 -7.82 -12.36
N LEU A 230 -5.72 -9.06 -12.23
CA LEU A 230 -5.67 -9.84 -10.99
C LEU A 230 -4.65 -10.96 -11.17
N LYS A 231 -3.50 -10.85 -10.49
CA LYS A 231 -2.48 -11.89 -10.46
C LYS A 231 -2.67 -12.76 -9.22
N VAL A 232 -2.99 -14.03 -9.46
CA VAL A 232 -3.02 -15.07 -8.44
C VAL A 232 -1.65 -15.76 -8.37
N PHE A 233 -1.12 -15.89 -7.17
CA PHE A 233 0.06 -16.70 -6.84
C PHE A 233 -0.40 -17.96 -6.13
N ASP A 234 -0.11 -19.10 -6.74
CA ASP A 234 -0.43 -20.44 -6.26
C ASP A 234 0.81 -21.17 -5.70
N ARG A 235 0.60 -22.38 -5.19
CA ARG A 235 1.69 -23.22 -4.67
C ARG A 235 2.78 -23.54 -5.70
N GLU A 236 2.44 -23.60 -6.99
CA GLU A 236 3.43 -23.91 -8.05
C GLU A 236 4.32 -22.71 -8.35
N THR A 237 3.73 -21.51 -8.41
CA THR A 237 4.45 -20.25 -8.61
C THR A 237 5.20 -19.76 -7.37
N GLY A 238 4.74 -20.16 -6.18
CA GLY A 238 5.21 -19.62 -4.90
C GLY A 238 4.69 -18.21 -4.62
N GLY A 239 4.75 -17.77 -3.36
CA GLY A 239 4.16 -16.47 -2.98
C GLY A 239 2.65 -16.57 -2.72
N PHE A 240 2.18 -17.74 -2.34
CA PHE A 240 0.75 -18.01 -2.21
C PHE A 240 0.17 -17.57 -0.85
N GLU A 241 0.99 -17.11 0.09
CA GLU A 241 0.52 -16.53 1.34
C GLU A 241 0.24 -15.01 1.22
N HIS A 242 -0.26 -14.42 2.31
CA HIS A 242 -0.61 -13.01 2.36
C HIS A 242 0.55 -12.11 1.92
N CYS A 243 0.31 -11.31 0.89
CA CYS A 243 1.32 -10.44 0.27
C CYS A 243 2.63 -11.18 -0.06
N GLN A 244 2.52 -12.43 -0.51
CA GLN A 244 3.63 -13.30 -0.89
C GLN A 244 4.66 -13.41 0.25
N ALA A 245 4.21 -13.44 1.52
CA ALA A 245 5.13 -13.46 2.67
C ALA A 245 6.06 -14.69 2.69
N ASP A 246 5.60 -15.81 2.12
CA ASP A 246 6.34 -17.06 1.93
C ASP A 246 7.44 -16.94 0.86
N ASN A 247 7.19 -16.18 -0.22
CA ASN A 247 8.17 -15.93 -1.28
C ASN A 247 7.98 -14.55 -1.91
N ARG A 248 8.44 -13.52 -1.19
CA ARG A 248 8.19 -12.13 -1.54
C ARG A 248 8.79 -11.71 -2.87
N GLN A 249 9.95 -12.27 -3.21
CA GLN A 249 10.70 -11.91 -4.42
C GLN A 249 9.85 -12.14 -5.67
N VAL A 250 9.15 -13.28 -5.76
CA VAL A 250 8.29 -13.61 -6.90
C VAL A 250 7.15 -12.59 -7.08
N GLY A 251 6.59 -12.11 -5.96
CA GLY A 251 5.58 -11.05 -5.97
C GLY A 251 6.11 -9.73 -6.49
N ILE A 252 7.22 -9.25 -5.92
CA ILE A 252 7.80 -7.95 -6.29
C ILE A 252 8.35 -7.95 -7.72
N ASP A 253 8.94 -9.07 -8.17
CA ASP A 253 9.44 -9.20 -9.54
C ASP A 253 8.30 -9.03 -10.55
N TYR A 254 7.18 -9.72 -10.32
CA TYR A 254 5.99 -9.59 -11.17
C TYR A 254 5.44 -8.16 -11.16
N ILE A 255 5.32 -7.55 -9.98
CA ILE A 255 4.83 -6.17 -9.84
C ILE A 255 5.74 -5.19 -10.60
N ALA A 256 7.05 -5.34 -10.48
CA ALA A 256 8.00 -4.46 -11.13
C ALA A 256 7.98 -4.60 -12.65
N ASP A 257 7.87 -5.83 -13.18
CA ASP A 257 7.70 -6.06 -14.62
C ASP A 257 6.37 -5.49 -15.14
N TRP A 258 5.29 -5.66 -14.37
CA TRP A 258 3.98 -5.12 -14.71
C TRP A 258 3.98 -3.58 -14.76
N LEU A 259 4.68 -2.93 -13.81
CA LEU A 259 4.88 -1.48 -13.78
C LEU A 259 5.76 -1.01 -14.94
N ALA A 260 6.87 -1.69 -15.21
CA ALA A 260 7.79 -1.34 -16.31
C ALA A 260 7.11 -1.37 -17.67
N ALA A 261 6.19 -2.32 -17.89
CA ALA A 261 5.41 -2.41 -19.12
C ALA A 261 4.42 -1.24 -19.33
N ARG A 262 4.11 -0.47 -18.28
CA ARG A 262 3.07 0.60 -18.30
C ARG A 262 3.62 2.00 -18.04
N LEU A 263 4.78 2.09 -17.41
CA LEU A 263 5.46 3.34 -17.08
C LEU A 263 6.70 3.55 -17.97
N THR A 264 6.56 3.31 -19.27
CA THR A 264 7.60 3.55 -20.27
C THR A 264 7.79 5.04 -20.50
#